data_AF-A0A1Y3QCK0-F1
#
_entry.id   AF-A0A1Y3QCK0-F1
#
_cell.length_a   1.000
_cell.length_b   1.000
_cell.length_c   1.000
_cell.angle_alpha   90.00
_cell.angle_beta   90.00
_cell.angle_gamma   90.00
#
_symmetry.space_group_name_H-M   'P 1'
#
loop_
_entity.id
_entity.type
_entity.pdbx_description
1 polymer ?
#
loop_
_entity_poly.entity_id
_entity_poly.type
_entity_poly.pdbx_seq_one_letter_code
_entity_poly.pdbx_strand_id
1 'polypeptide(L)'
;MLALMLASAAALAACADDGGKAADGGRQDETARNEAPAQDDSRPEDGGTDEGAQPVTKEGYGVFVGWIDAHSVEIEVGGTPIAFRIGEGASAALEGIDSNDPVRFRYTEEPVEGDDTLKLLTITEIARAEGAEAGAGDLPETKELEVELEGTKETRTASKAVGSGYAIYVFPQFAFDPETNRMSMNVDPEYYVEIARLPAGWNPDEVRAEGEAWVKEGTGTVEEWTDDRIYEPMRGASLYLHGQKTGLTRTFVVKTIDGADYALKFNQPQREASEGFLPLAFASVNSIVTIGE
;
A
#
# COMPACT_ATOMS: atom_id res chain seq x y z
N MET A 1 50.07 16.64 -11.90
CA MET A 1 50.42 17.85 -12.68
C MET A 1 49.64 17.85 -13.99
N LEU A 2 48.36 18.23 -13.95
CA LEU A 2 47.61 18.97 -14.97
C LEU A 2 46.25 19.32 -14.34
N ALA A 3 45.52 20.30 -14.88
CA ALA A 3 44.28 20.82 -14.31
C ALA A 3 43.42 21.45 -15.42
N LEU A 4 42.29 22.08 -15.02
CA LEU A 4 41.36 22.88 -15.83
C LEU A 4 40.46 22.05 -16.80
N MET A 5 39.20 22.43 -17.06
CA MET A 5 38.35 23.47 -16.43
C MET A 5 36.85 23.18 -16.63
N LEU A 6 35.99 23.74 -15.76
CA LEU A 6 34.58 23.98 -16.08
C LEU A 6 34.45 25.24 -16.96
N ALA A 7 33.44 25.27 -17.83
CA ALA A 7 32.89 26.51 -18.38
C ALA A 7 31.40 26.33 -18.72
N SER A 8 30.54 27.08 -18.04
CA SER A 8 29.11 27.21 -18.38
C SER A 8 28.89 28.48 -19.19
N ALA A 9 27.93 28.48 -20.11
CA ALA A 9 27.49 29.68 -20.83
C ALA A 9 25.97 29.69 -20.97
N ALA A 10 25.36 30.86 -20.79
CA ALA A 10 23.94 31.12 -20.99
C ALA A 10 23.76 32.35 -21.89
N ALA A 11 22.62 32.44 -22.58
CA ALA A 11 22.24 33.56 -23.44
C ALA A 11 20.76 33.93 -23.21
N LEU A 12 20.38 35.17 -23.58
CA LEU A 12 19.11 35.80 -23.19
C LEU A 12 18.47 36.58 -24.36
N ALA A 13 17.16 36.84 -24.24
CA ALA A 13 16.31 37.71 -25.09
C ALA A 13 16.02 37.19 -26.52
N ALA A 14 15.02 37.68 -27.27
CA ALA A 14 14.14 38.84 -27.07
C ALA A 14 12.67 38.59 -27.54
N CYS A 15 11.82 39.63 -27.53
CA CYS A 15 10.34 39.55 -27.65
C CYS A 15 9.76 40.06 -28.99
N ALA A 16 8.45 39.77 -29.21
CA ALA A 16 7.48 40.51 -30.07
C ALA A 16 7.73 40.48 -31.61
N ASP A 17 6.74 40.69 -32.51
CA ASP A 17 5.55 41.57 -32.44
C ASP A 17 4.33 41.09 -33.31
N ASP A 18 3.31 41.93 -33.46
CA ASP A 18 1.88 41.65 -33.74
C ASP A 18 1.37 41.71 -35.22
N GLY A 19 0.13 41.26 -35.46
CA GLY A 19 -0.78 41.72 -36.53
C GLY A 19 -1.24 40.70 -37.58
N GLY A 20 -2.53 40.62 -38.00
CA GLY A 20 -3.75 41.29 -37.48
C GLY A 20 -4.90 41.43 -38.51
N LYS A 21 -6.05 41.97 -38.05
CA LYS A 21 -7.28 42.41 -38.78
C LYS A 21 -8.23 41.32 -39.34
N ALA A 22 -9.54 41.57 -39.51
CA ALA A 22 -10.35 42.80 -39.40
C ALA A 22 -11.76 42.49 -38.76
N ALA A 23 -12.36 43.35 -37.92
CA ALA A 23 -13.25 44.51 -38.23
C ALA A 23 -14.71 44.11 -38.64
N ASP A 24 -15.80 44.82 -38.32
CA ASP A 24 -16.09 45.97 -37.44
C ASP A 24 -17.64 46.20 -37.35
N GLY A 25 -18.13 46.98 -36.37
CA GLY A 25 -19.28 47.89 -36.58
C GLY A 25 -20.68 47.57 -36.01
N GLY A 26 -21.15 48.40 -35.06
CA GLY A 26 -22.48 49.05 -35.21
C GLY A 26 -23.62 48.77 -34.20
N ARG A 27 -24.02 49.82 -33.47
CA ARG A 27 -25.34 50.06 -32.82
C ARG A 27 -26.47 50.17 -33.89
N GLN A 28 -27.79 50.11 -33.62
CA GLN A 28 -28.64 50.17 -32.39
C GLN A 28 -29.97 49.37 -32.67
N ASP A 29 -31.16 49.45 -32.05
CA ASP A 29 -31.79 50.40 -31.09
C ASP A 29 -32.96 49.78 -30.25
N GLU A 30 -33.62 50.59 -29.40
CA GLU A 30 -34.73 50.23 -28.49
C GLU A 30 -36.08 49.85 -29.19
N THR A 31 -37.01 49.04 -28.64
CA THR A 31 -37.97 49.45 -27.56
C THR A 31 -38.97 48.34 -27.16
N ALA A 32 -39.58 48.51 -25.97
CA ALA A 32 -40.96 48.11 -25.55
C ALA A 32 -41.38 46.65 -25.24
N ARG A 33 -41.42 46.34 -23.93
CA ARG A 33 -42.53 45.73 -23.13
C ARG A 33 -43.56 44.80 -23.80
N ASN A 34 -43.76 43.59 -23.24
CA ASN A 34 -44.76 43.36 -22.17
C ASN A 34 -44.61 41.95 -21.52
N GLU A 35 -45.28 41.72 -20.39
CA GLU A 35 -45.31 40.42 -19.67
C GLU A 35 -46.62 39.64 -19.89
N ALA A 36 -46.53 38.30 -19.78
CA ALA A 36 -47.60 37.34 -19.47
C ALA A 36 -48.77 37.16 -20.49
N PRO A 37 -49.53 36.03 -20.46
CA PRO A 37 -49.50 34.90 -19.52
C PRO A 37 -49.00 33.56 -20.14
N ALA A 38 -49.19 32.46 -19.39
CA ALA A 38 -48.59 31.14 -19.61
C ALA A 38 -49.55 30.08 -20.23
N GLN A 39 -49.11 28.81 -20.20
CA GLN A 39 -49.74 27.56 -20.71
C GLN A 39 -49.62 27.33 -22.24
N ASP A 40 -49.36 26.12 -22.74
CA ASP A 40 -49.01 24.85 -22.06
C ASP A 40 -48.15 23.92 -22.96
N ASP A 41 -47.73 22.77 -22.41
CA ASP A 41 -47.28 21.53 -23.09
C ASP A 41 -46.31 21.63 -24.29
N SER A 42 -45.02 21.33 -24.04
CA SER A 42 -44.22 20.31 -24.78
C SER A 42 -42.73 20.41 -24.45
N ARG A 43 -42.25 19.63 -23.47
CA ARG A 43 -40.81 19.37 -23.27
C ARG A 43 -40.59 17.85 -23.20
N PRO A 44 -39.69 17.26 -24.02
CA PRO A 44 -39.31 15.87 -23.85
C PRO A 44 -38.65 15.64 -22.49
N GLU A 45 -39.02 14.54 -21.83
CA GLU A 45 -38.27 13.99 -20.71
C GLU A 45 -36.96 13.40 -21.27
N ASP A 46 -35.86 14.13 -21.15
CA ASP A 46 -34.52 13.53 -21.24
C ASP A 46 -34.14 13.02 -19.85
N GLY A 47 -34.78 11.90 -19.49
CA GLY A 47 -34.61 11.21 -18.20
C GLY A 47 -33.28 10.48 -18.12
N GLY A 48 -32.17 11.21 -18.27
CA GLY A 48 -30.82 10.72 -18.02
C GLY A 48 -30.60 10.44 -16.54
N THR A 49 -31.17 9.35 -16.04
CA THR A 49 -30.74 8.74 -14.78
C THR A 49 -29.31 8.25 -14.99
N ASP A 50 -28.36 9.01 -14.45
CA ASP A 50 -27.00 8.51 -14.23
C ASP A 50 -27.12 7.30 -13.30
N GLU A 51 -26.91 6.09 -13.82
CA GLU A 51 -27.08 4.84 -13.07
C GLU A 51 -25.97 4.76 -12.02
N GLY A 52 -26.28 5.28 -10.83
CA GLY A 52 -25.33 5.59 -9.78
C GLY A 52 -24.30 4.48 -9.57
N ALA A 53 -23.05 4.79 -9.90
CA ALA A 53 -21.91 3.93 -9.66
C ALA A 53 -21.90 3.53 -8.18
N GLN A 54 -22.21 2.26 -7.92
CA GLN A 54 -22.25 1.71 -6.56
C GLN A 54 -20.89 1.99 -5.91
N PRO A 55 -20.84 2.69 -4.76
CA PRO A 55 -19.57 3.12 -4.20
C PRO A 55 -18.73 1.89 -3.85
N VAL A 56 -17.52 1.83 -4.40
CA VAL A 56 -16.70 0.62 -4.35
C VAL A 56 -16.23 0.38 -2.92
N THR A 57 -16.83 -0.60 -2.25
CA THR A 57 -16.43 -1.02 -0.91
C THR A 57 -15.00 -1.57 -0.93
N LYS A 58 -14.12 -0.92 -0.19
CA LYS A 58 -12.75 -1.37 0.08
C LYS A 58 -12.66 -2.01 1.47
N GLU A 59 -11.65 -2.83 1.70
CA GLU A 59 -11.30 -3.32 3.04
C GLU A 59 -10.07 -2.57 3.58
N GLY A 60 -10.05 -2.36 4.89
CA GLY A 60 -8.99 -1.68 5.63
C GLY A 60 -8.66 -2.39 6.94
N TYR A 61 -7.43 -2.19 7.39
CA TYR A 61 -6.85 -2.75 8.61
C TYR A 61 -6.04 -1.65 9.30
N GLY A 62 -6.10 -1.56 10.62
CA GLY A 62 -5.40 -0.53 11.37
C GLY A 62 -5.61 -0.64 12.88
N VAL A 63 -5.19 0.38 13.61
CA VAL A 63 -5.37 0.48 15.07
C VAL A 63 -6.40 1.58 15.37
N PHE A 64 -7.44 1.25 16.14
CA PHE A 64 -8.47 2.19 16.54
C PHE A 64 -7.91 3.20 17.55
N VAL A 65 -7.81 4.47 17.17
CA VAL A 65 -7.29 5.53 18.05
C VAL A 65 -8.40 6.04 18.95
N GLY A 66 -9.57 6.33 18.37
CA GLY A 66 -10.76 6.73 19.13
C GLY A 66 -11.77 7.53 18.30
N TRP A 67 -12.73 8.16 19.00
CA TRP A 67 -13.73 9.03 18.39
C TRP A 67 -13.23 10.47 18.25
N ILE A 68 -13.48 11.09 17.10
CA ILE A 68 -13.23 12.52 16.83
C ILE A 68 -14.49 13.33 17.19
N ASP A 69 -15.65 12.84 16.75
CA ASP A 69 -16.98 13.40 17.02
C ASP A 69 -18.04 12.27 17.02
N ALA A 70 -19.33 12.59 17.16
CA ALA A 70 -20.41 11.58 17.25
C ALA A 70 -20.64 10.75 15.98
N HIS A 71 -20.00 11.08 14.86
CA HIS A 71 -20.13 10.45 13.56
C HIS A 71 -18.77 10.14 12.89
N SER A 72 -17.65 10.38 13.57
CA SER A 72 -16.30 10.25 13.00
C SER A 72 -15.31 9.63 13.99
N VAL A 73 -14.46 8.73 13.51
CA VAL A 73 -13.39 8.07 14.28
C VAL A 73 -12.04 8.23 13.61
N GLU A 74 -10.97 8.05 14.37
CA GLU A 74 -9.60 8.01 13.87
C GLU A 74 -9.05 6.58 13.97
N ILE A 75 -8.49 6.08 12.88
CA ILE A 75 -7.83 4.77 12.79
C ILE A 75 -6.42 5.00 12.23
N GLU A 76 -5.39 4.49 12.91
CA GLU A 76 -4.03 4.50 12.40
C GLU A 76 -3.86 3.36 11.38
N VAL A 77 -3.60 3.73 10.13
CA VAL A 77 -3.34 2.81 9.02
C VAL A 77 -1.88 2.95 8.60
N GLY A 78 -1.08 1.92 8.84
CA GLY A 78 0.34 1.91 8.47
C GLY A 78 1.18 3.03 9.11
N GLY A 79 0.93 3.37 10.38
CA GLY A 79 1.61 4.46 11.08
C GLY A 79 1.07 5.87 10.77
N THR A 80 -0.02 5.98 10.01
CA THR A 80 -0.66 7.26 9.67
C THR A 80 -2.08 7.31 10.23
N PRO A 81 -2.42 8.27 11.12
CA PRO A 81 -3.79 8.49 11.55
C PRO A 81 -4.68 8.95 10.39
N ILE A 82 -5.82 8.28 10.18
CA ILE A 82 -6.80 8.59 9.15
C ILE A 82 -8.18 8.73 9.78
N ALA A 83 -8.87 9.83 9.47
CA ALA A 83 -10.24 10.08 9.91
C ALA A 83 -11.25 9.40 8.98
N PHE A 84 -12.19 8.65 9.57
CA PHE A 84 -13.28 7.98 8.87
C PHE A 84 -14.63 8.40 9.47
N ARG A 85 -15.64 8.61 8.60
CA ARG A 85 -17.03 8.73 9.03
C ARG A 85 -17.63 7.36 9.30
N ILE A 86 -18.59 7.32 10.22
CA ILE A 86 -19.35 6.11 10.57
C ILE A 86 -20.65 6.08 9.77
N GLY A 87 -20.77 5.07 8.91
CA GLY A 87 -21.98 4.78 8.13
C GLY A 87 -23.05 4.02 8.92
N GLU A 88 -24.21 3.83 8.30
CA GLU A 88 -25.33 3.09 8.89
C GLU A 88 -24.95 1.61 9.10
N GLY A 89 -25.16 1.11 10.33
CA GLY A 89 -24.75 -0.24 10.75
C GLY A 89 -23.43 -0.29 11.54
N ALA A 90 -22.42 0.49 11.15
CA ALA A 90 -21.09 0.43 11.78
C ALA A 90 -21.04 0.92 13.24
N SER A 91 -21.88 1.90 13.61
CA SER A 91 -21.80 2.56 14.93
C SER A 91 -21.99 1.63 16.13
N ALA A 92 -22.78 0.55 15.99
CA ALA A 92 -23.01 -0.40 17.08
C ALA A 92 -21.85 -1.40 17.25
N ALA A 93 -21.08 -1.65 16.18
CA ALA A 93 -19.93 -2.54 16.23
C ALA A 93 -18.67 -1.87 16.84
N LEU A 94 -18.71 -0.55 17.05
CA LEU A 94 -17.75 0.20 17.85
C LEU A 94 -18.03 0.10 19.37
N GLU A 95 -19.19 -0.39 19.79
CA GLU A 95 -19.52 -0.56 21.21
C GLU A 95 -18.71 -1.73 21.80
N GLY A 96 -17.66 -1.39 22.56
CA GLY A 96 -16.70 -2.38 23.06
C GLY A 96 -15.44 -2.52 22.19
N ILE A 97 -15.15 -1.54 21.33
CA ILE A 97 -13.78 -1.30 20.83
C ILE A 97 -13.16 -0.18 21.66
N ASP A 98 -11.99 -0.46 22.24
CA ASP A 98 -11.20 0.42 23.09
C ASP A 98 -10.02 1.02 22.28
N SER A 99 -9.52 2.18 22.72
CA SER A 99 -8.34 2.80 22.08
C SER A 99 -7.12 1.87 22.13
N ASN A 100 -6.37 1.81 21.02
CA ASN A 100 -5.26 0.92 20.71
C ASN A 100 -5.64 -0.53 20.33
N ASP A 101 -6.94 -0.85 20.19
CA ASP A 101 -7.33 -2.14 19.61
C ASP A 101 -7.03 -2.21 18.10
N PRO A 102 -6.53 -3.34 17.59
CA PRO A 102 -6.51 -3.58 16.14
C PRO A 102 -7.95 -3.74 15.62
N VAL A 103 -8.22 -3.25 14.42
CA VAL A 103 -9.53 -3.30 13.76
C VAL A 103 -9.42 -3.67 12.28
N ARG A 104 -10.37 -4.48 11.81
CA ARG A 104 -10.67 -4.67 10.39
C ARG A 104 -11.98 -3.95 10.08
N PHE A 105 -12.03 -3.26 8.94
CA PHE A 105 -13.18 -2.48 8.53
C PHE A 105 -13.39 -2.53 7.01
N ARG A 106 -14.62 -2.22 6.59
CA ARG A 106 -14.99 -1.93 5.21
C ARG A 106 -15.39 -0.48 5.09
N TYR A 107 -15.00 0.17 3.99
CA TYR A 107 -15.29 1.58 3.77
C TYR A 107 -15.53 1.91 2.29
N THR A 108 -16.25 2.99 2.04
CA THR A 108 -16.41 3.61 0.72
C THR A 108 -15.58 4.90 0.64
N GLU A 109 -15.26 5.30 -0.60
CA GLU A 109 -14.61 6.59 -0.90
C GLU A 109 -15.50 7.41 -1.84
N GLU A 110 -15.86 8.62 -1.42
CA GLU A 110 -16.67 9.55 -2.20
C GLU A 110 -15.91 10.88 -2.38
N PRO A 111 -15.97 11.55 -3.55
CA PRO A 111 -15.42 12.89 -3.69
C PRO A 111 -16.17 13.88 -2.78
N VAL A 112 -15.47 14.87 -2.23
CA VAL A 112 -16.12 15.97 -1.49
C VAL A 112 -16.78 16.91 -2.51
N GLU A 113 -18.02 17.33 -2.25
CA GLU A 113 -18.74 18.25 -3.14
C GLU A 113 -17.96 19.56 -3.33
N GLY A 114 -17.51 19.80 -4.58
CA GLY A 114 -16.70 20.96 -4.94
C GLY A 114 -15.18 20.76 -4.93
N ASP A 115 -14.66 19.60 -4.48
CA ASP A 115 -13.24 19.25 -4.58
C ASP A 115 -13.05 17.73 -4.79
N ASP A 116 -12.88 17.34 -6.07
CA ASP A 116 -12.63 15.95 -6.46
C ASP A 116 -11.32 15.36 -5.91
N THR A 117 -10.39 16.19 -5.43
CA THR A 117 -9.10 15.73 -4.87
C THR A 117 -9.22 15.25 -3.44
N LEU A 118 -10.21 15.76 -2.69
CA LEU A 118 -10.54 15.30 -1.35
C LEU A 118 -11.50 14.12 -1.40
N LYS A 119 -11.19 13.05 -0.66
CA LYS A 119 -12.05 11.87 -0.51
C LYS A 119 -12.63 11.81 0.90
N LEU A 120 -13.94 11.67 0.98
CA LEU A 120 -14.67 11.32 2.17
C LEU A 120 -14.62 9.80 2.34
N LEU A 121 -14.08 9.34 3.46
CA LEU A 121 -13.96 7.92 3.79
C LEU A 121 -15.08 7.55 4.76
N THR A 122 -15.96 6.61 4.39
CA THR A 122 -17.11 6.21 5.22
C THR A 122 -17.07 4.71 5.52
N ILE A 123 -16.90 4.35 6.79
CA ILE A 123 -16.92 2.96 7.27
C ILE A 123 -18.34 2.41 7.20
N THR A 124 -18.51 1.28 6.52
CA THR A 124 -19.79 0.55 6.40
C THR A 124 -19.85 -0.65 7.37
N GLU A 125 -18.72 -1.28 7.64
CA GLU A 125 -18.58 -2.37 8.62
C GLU A 125 -17.27 -2.17 9.40
N ILE A 126 -17.23 -2.47 10.70
CA ILE A 126 -16.00 -2.51 11.51
C ILE A 126 -16.15 -3.56 12.61
N ALA A 127 -15.03 -4.18 13.00
CA ALA A 127 -14.95 -5.03 14.17
C ALA A 127 -13.58 -4.94 14.84
N ARG A 128 -13.54 -5.14 16.16
CA ARG A 128 -12.30 -5.41 16.90
C ARG A 128 -11.67 -6.68 16.32
N ALA A 129 -10.38 -6.64 16.02
CA ALA A 129 -9.63 -7.80 15.56
C ALA A 129 -9.21 -8.70 16.75
N GLU A 130 -10.16 -9.12 17.61
CA GLU A 130 -9.89 -10.06 18.71
C GLU A 130 -9.51 -11.43 18.15
N GLY A 131 -8.20 -11.71 18.10
CA GLY A 131 -7.71 -12.95 17.51
C GLY A 131 -8.33 -13.18 16.13
N ALA A 132 -8.49 -12.10 15.34
CA ALA A 132 -9.17 -12.14 14.05
C ALA A 132 -8.25 -12.78 13.00
N GLU A 133 -7.99 -14.07 13.20
CA GLU A 133 -7.87 -14.97 12.09
C GLU A 133 -9.08 -14.74 11.17
N ALA A 134 -8.79 -14.14 10.01
CA ALA A 134 -9.31 -14.69 8.78
C ALA A 134 -8.74 -16.12 8.67
N GLY A 135 -9.35 -17.05 9.44
CA GLY A 135 -8.92 -18.44 9.52
C GLY A 135 -8.85 -18.97 8.11
N ALA A 136 -7.77 -19.65 7.74
CA ALA A 136 -7.23 -19.58 6.37
C ALA A 136 -8.19 -19.96 5.21
N GLY A 137 -9.35 -20.58 5.49
CA GLY A 137 -10.44 -20.75 4.53
C GLY A 137 -11.21 -19.48 4.13
N ASP A 138 -11.25 -18.43 4.96
CA ASP A 138 -11.96 -17.17 4.68
C ASP A 138 -11.18 -16.21 3.77
N LEU A 139 -9.87 -16.43 3.64
CA LEU A 139 -9.03 -15.72 2.68
C LEU A 139 -9.20 -16.33 1.27
N PRO A 140 -9.29 -15.54 0.19
CA PRO A 140 -9.42 -16.07 -1.17
C PRO A 140 -8.20 -16.94 -1.55
N GLU A 141 -8.40 -17.97 -2.37
CA GLU A 141 -7.32 -18.87 -2.81
C GLU A 141 -6.25 -18.17 -3.68
N THR A 142 -6.59 -17.03 -4.28
CA THR A 142 -5.71 -16.22 -5.12
C THR A 142 -5.92 -14.74 -4.88
N LYS A 143 -4.86 -13.96 -4.93
CA LYS A 143 -4.88 -12.49 -4.82
C LYS A 143 -3.98 -11.88 -5.89
N GLU A 144 -4.44 -10.80 -6.51
CA GLU A 144 -3.62 -9.96 -7.38
C GLU A 144 -2.72 -9.06 -6.52
N LEU A 145 -1.42 -9.07 -6.81
CA LEU A 145 -0.41 -8.26 -6.13
C LEU A 145 0.29 -7.35 -7.14
N GLU A 146 0.50 -6.09 -6.77
CA GLU A 146 1.39 -5.20 -7.52
C GLU A 146 2.86 -5.56 -7.22
N VAL A 147 3.67 -5.61 -8.28
CA VAL A 147 5.11 -5.89 -8.22
C VAL A 147 5.84 -4.91 -9.13
N GLU A 148 7.04 -4.48 -8.76
CA GLU A 148 7.89 -3.66 -9.62
C GLU A 148 9.08 -4.48 -10.11
N LEU A 149 9.17 -4.69 -11.42
CA LEU A 149 10.21 -5.48 -12.08
C LEU A 149 10.88 -4.60 -13.14
N GLU A 150 12.21 -4.49 -13.09
CA GLU A 150 13.00 -3.66 -14.02
C GLU A 150 12.53 -2.18 -14.09
N GLY A 151 11.91 -1.66 -13.03
CA GLY A 151 11.32 -0.32 -12.96
C GLY A 151 9.93 -0.20 -13.59
N THR A 152 9.30 -1.32 -13.96
CA THR A 152 7.92 -1.40 -14.47
C THR A 152 7.01 -2.00 -13.42
N LYS A 153 5.91 -1.32 -13.08
CA LYS A 153 4.86 -1.87 -12.22
C LYS A 153 3.96 -2.81 -13.03
N GLU A 154 3.78 -4.02 -12.51
CA GLU A 154 2.89 -5.05 -13.06
C GLU A 154 1.96 -5.57 -11.96
N THR A 155 0.78 -6.05 -12.34
CA THR A 155 -0.09 -6.84 -11.46
C THR A 155 0.09 -8.31 -11.78
N ARG A 156 0.28 -9.17 -10.76
CA ARG A 156 0.42 -10.62 -10.93
C ARG A 156 -0.38 -11.40 -9.90
N THR A 157 -1.00 -12.50 -10.33
CA THR A 157 -1.70 -13.46 -9.47
C THR A 157 -0.73 -14.22 -8.59
N ALA A 158 -1.01 -14.26 -7.28
CA ALA A 158 -0.33 -15.09 -6.30
C ALA A 158 -1.36 -15.99 -5.57
N SER A 159 -0.96 -17.21 -5.23
CA SER A 159 -1.84 -18.20 -4.59
C SER A 159 -1.63 -18.25 -3.08
N LYS A 160 -2.70 -18.42 -2.31
CA LYS A 160 -2.66 -18.54 -0.85
C LYS A 160 -1.88 -19.78 -0.40
N ALA A 161 -1.02 -19.59 0.59
CA ALA A 161 -0.37 -20.61 1.39
C ALA A 161 -0.51 -20.26 2.89
N VAL A 162 -0.29 -21.25 3.77
CA VAL A 162 -0.51 -21.11 5.23
C VAL A 162 0.74 -21.58 5.97
N GLY A 163 1.29 -20.72 6.81
CA GLY A 163 2.38 -21.01 7.74
C GLY A 163 1.91 -21.08 9.19
N SER A 164 2.86 -21.09 10.14
CA SER A 164 2.59 -21.14 11.58
C SER A 164 2.07 -19.78 12.06
N GLY A 165 0.75 -19.68 12.26
CA GLY A 165 0.10 -18.45 12.73
C GLY A 165 0.07 -17.31 11.70
N TYR A 166 0.18 -17.61 10.40
CA TYR A 166 -0.06 -16.64 9.32
C TYR A 166 -0.49 -17.31 7.99
N ALA A 167 -1.14 -16.55 7.12
CA ALA A 167 -1.33 -16.88 5.71
C ALA A 167 -0.54 -15.91 4.81
N ILE A 168 -0.17 -16.34 3.61
CA ILE A 168 0.69 -15.58 2.67
C ILE A 168 0.30 -15.87 1.22
N TYR A 169 0.42 -14.91 0.32
CA TYR A 169 0.21 -15.14 -1.12
C TYR A 169 1.54 -15.30 -1.85
N VAL A 170 1.68 -16.41 -2.56
CA VAL A 170 2.93 -16.93 -3.13
C VAL A 170 2.82 -16.99 -4.65
N PHE A 171 3.74 -16.36 -5.37
CA PHE A 171 3.74 -16.36 -6.83
C PHE A 171 4.16 -17.72 -7.43
N PRO A 172 3.70 -18.10 -8.64
CA PRO A 172 3.97 -19.42 -9.24
C PRO A 172 5.44 -19.81 -9.47
N GLN A 173 6.41 -18.87 -9.47
CA GLN A 173 7.84 -19.23 -9.53
C GLN A 173 8.46 -19.60 -8.17
N PHE A 174 7.69 -19.54 -7.08
CA PHE A 174 8.07 -20.03 -5.75
C PHE A 174 7.34 -21.33 -5.37
N ALA A 175 7.93 -22.05 -4.43
CA ALA A 175 7.24 -23.00 -3.56
C ALA A 175 7.27 -22.45 -2.12
N PHE A 176 6.28 -22.82 -1.32
CA PHE A 176 6.23 -22.54 0.11
C PHE A 176 6.17 -23.85 0.90
N ASP A 177 7.08 -24.00 1.85
CA ASP A 177 7.13 -25.12 2.80
C ASP A 177 6.55 -24.66 4.15
N PRO A 178 5.39 -25.22 4.58
CA PRO A 178 4.79 -24.88 5.88
C PRO A 178 5.51 -25.53 7.07
N GLU A 179 6.28 -26.61 6.88
CA GLU A 179 7.02 -27.25 7.97
C GLU A 179 8.23 -26.40 8.40
N THR A 180 8.85 -25.68 7.45
CA THR A 180 9.98 -24.77 7.72
C THR A 180 9.66 -23.29 7.58
N ASN A 181 8.39 -22.93 7.28
CA ASN A 181 7.91 -21.55 7.04
C ASN A 181 8.76 -20.80 6.01
N ARG A 182 9.07 -21.48 4.90
CA ARG A 182 10.12 -21.06 3.96
C ARG A 182 9.59 -20.99 2.52
N MET A 183 9.66 -19.80 1.93
CA MET A 183 9.36 -19.58 0.52
C MET A 183 10.66 -19.63 -0.29
N SER A 184 10.77 -20.51 -1.28
CA SER A 184 11.99 -20.74 -2.07
C SER A 184 11.69 -20.75 -3.57
N MET A 185 12.63 -20.33 -4.44
CA MET A 185 12.40 -20.35 -5.89
C MET A 185 12.39 -21.78 -6.46
N ASN A 186 11.43 -22.06 -7.35
CA ASN A 186 11.27 -23.36 -8.01
C ASN A 186 12.45 -23.72 -8.94
N VAL A 187 13.20 -22.71 -9.41
CA VAL A 187 14.37 -22.89 -10.30
C VAL A 187 15.70 -23.04 -9.55
N ASP A 188 15.80 -22.50 -8.34
CA ASP A 188 17.00 -22.57 -7.50
C ASP A 188 16.61 -22.34 -6.02
N PRO A 189 16.39 -23.42 -5.23
CA PRO A 189 15.96 -23.33 -3.83
C PRO A 189 16.99 -22.71 -2.86
N GLU A 190 18.18 -22.31 -3.32
CA GLU A 190 19.08 -21.47 -2.50
C GLU A 190 18.64 -19.99 -2.48
N TYR A 191 17.73 -19.57 -3.38
CA TYR A 191 16.99 -18.32 -3.27
C TYR A 191 15.75 -18.51 -2.41
N TYR A 192 15.75 -17.98 -1.19
CA TYR A 192 14.65 -18.18 -0.25
C TYR A 192 14.48 -17.05 0.76
N VAL A 193 13.29 -17.01 1.38
CA VAL A 193 13.03 -16.31 2.64
C VAL A 193 12.46 -17.31 3.65
N GLU A 194 13.09 -17.41 4.83
CA GLU A 194 12.48 -18.02 6.01
C GLU A 194 11.69 -16.92 6.74
N ILE A 195 10.47 -17.25 7.19
CA ILE A 195 9.51 -16.31 7.77
C ILE A 195 9.18 -16.81 9.18
N ALA A 196 9.41 -15.97 10.19
CA ALA A 196 9.07 -16.28 11.58
C ALA A 196 8.25 -15.16 12.19
N ARG A 197 7.01 -15.46 12.61
CA ARG A 197 6.24 -14.56 13.48
C ARG A 197 6.92 -14.48 14.83
N LEU A 198 7.18 -13.26 15.31
CA LEU A 198 7.79 -13.04 16.62
C LEU A 198 6.72 -13.11 17.72
N PRO A 199 7.03 -13.70 18.89
CA PRO A 199 6.09 -13.77 20.00
C PRO A 199 5.83 -12.38 20.59
N ALA A 200 4.64 -12.16 21.16
CA ALA A 200 4.33 -10.91 21.86
C ALA A 200 5.33 -10.66 23.00
N GLY A 201 5.98 -9.49 23.00
CA GLY A 201 7.03 -9.16 23.96
C GLY A 201 8.41 -9.79 23.67
N TRP A 202 8.70 -10.13 22.40
CA TRP A 202 10.04 -10.50 21.94
C TRP A 202 11.12 -9.49 22.37
N ASN A 203 12.33 -9.96 22.63
CA ASN A 203 13.46 -9.11 23.03
C ASN A 203 14.19 -8.55 21.79
N PRO A 204 14.22 -7.21 21.57
CA PRO A 204 14.89 -6.60 20.42
C PRO A 204 16.39 -6.91 20.32
N ASP A 205 17.09 -6.99 21.45
CA ASP A 205 18.54 -7.23 21.46
C ASP A 205 18.87 -8.68 21.08
N GLU A 206 18.02 -9.65 21.43
CA GLU A 206 18.20 -11.06 21.08
C GLU A 206 17.93 -11.31 19.60
N VAL A 207 16.82 -10.78 19.07
CA VAL A 207 16.46 -10.91 17.65
C VAL A 207 17.45 -10.16 16.75
N ARG A 208 17.95 -9.00 17.19
CA ARG A 208 19.08 -8.31 16.54
C ARG A 208 20.34 -9.18 16.53
N ALA A 209 20.74 -9.75 17.68
CA ALA A 209 21.94 -10.57 17.78
C ALA A 209 21.86 -11.84 16.92
N GLU A 210 20.68 -12.48 16.82
CA GLU A 210 20.44 -13.60 15.90
C GLU A 210 20.60 -13.16 14.43
N GLY A 211 19.96 -12.05 14.06
CA GLY A 211 20.05 -11.50 12.70
C GLY A 211 21.46 -11.12 12.29
N GLU A 212 22.20 -10.42 13.17
CA GLU A 212 23.61 -10.07 12.95
C GLU A 212 24.48 -11.33 12.80
N ALA A 213 24.25 -12.36 13.63
CA ALA A 213 24.98 -13.61 13.53
C ALA A 213 24.69 -14.36 12.21
N TRP A 214 23.41 -14.50 11.83
CA TRP A 214 23.00 -15.23 10.62
C TRP A 214 23.43 -14.53 9.33
N VAL A 215 23.33 -13.20 9.25
CA VAL A 215 23.84 -12.44 8.10
C VAL A 215 25.36 -12.62 7.99
N LYS A 216 26.09 -12.41 9.10
CA LYS A 216 27.55 -12.44 9.15
C LYS A 216 28.15 -13.83 8.97
N GLU A 217 27.47 -14.89 9.39
CA GLU A 217 27.86 -16.29 9.09
C GLU A 217 27.89 -16.52 7.58
N GLY A 218 26.82 -16.11 6.88
CA GLY A 218 26.71 -16.31 5.44
C GLY A 218 27.70 -15.45 4.65
N THR A 219 27.92 -14.21 5.06
CA THR A 219 28.57 -13.18 4.21
C THR A 219 29.94 -12.72 4.72
N GLY A 220 30.23 -12.89 6.01
CA GLY A 220 31.39 -12.30 6.70
C GLY A 220 31.21 -10.84 7.11
N THR A 221 30.14 -10.17 6.67
CA THR A 221 29.88 -8.74 6.86
C THR A 221 28.45 -8.52 7.38
N VAL A 222 28.23 -7.45 8.14
CA VAL A 222 26.88 -6.99 8.46
C VAL A 222 26.90 -5.47 8.59
N GLU A 223 25.89 -4.82 8.03
CA GLU A 223 25.63 -3.40 8.05
C GLU A 223 24.12 -3.21 8.30
N GLU A 224 23.74 -2.26 9.14
CA GLU A 224 22.34 -1.85 9.30
C GLU A 224 22.01 -0.76 8.27
N TRP A 225 20.90 -0.93 7.55
CA TRP A 225 20.39 0.07 6.60
C TRP A 225 19.19 0.79 7.21
N THR A 226 19.11 2.09 6.98
CA THR A 226 18.00 2.96 7.38
C THR A 226 17.49 3.74 6.17
N ASP A 227 16.35 4.40 6.33
CA ASP A 227 15.87 5.47 5.44
C ASP A 227 15.81 5.09 3.95
N ASP A 228 16.52 5.83 3.09
CA ASP A 228 16.51 5.69 1.64
C ASP A 228 17.25 4.45 1.13
N ARG A 229 18.13 3.87 1.95
CA ARG A 229 18.86 2.63 1.64
C ARG A 229 17.98 1.39 1.70
N ILE A 230 16.87 1.42 2.44
CA ILE A 230 15.91 0.32 2.50
C ILE A 230 15.05 0.32 1.21
N TYR A 231 15.00 -0.84 0.54
CA TYR A 231 14.12 -1.05 -0.63
C TYR A 231 12.68 -0.66 -0.31
N GLU A 232 12.03 0.06 -1.23
CA GLU A 232 10.74 0.71 -0.97
C GLU A 232 9.65 -0.21 -0.36
N PRO A 233 9.41 -1.44 -0.85
CA PRO A 233 8.44 -2.38 -0.23
C PRO A 233 8.78 -2.80 1.21
N MET A 234 10.04 -2.65 1.63
CA MET A 234 10.53 -3.05 2.96
C MET A 234 10.75 -1.84 3.90
N ARG A 235 10.45 -0.61 3.47
CA ARG A 235 10.40 0.55 4.38
C ARG A 235 9.36 0.32 5.48
N GLY A 236 9.58 0.98 6.62
CA GLY A 236 8.84 0.70 7.87
C GLY A 236 9.32 -0.55 8.63
N ALA A 237 10.39 -1.21 8.18
CA ALA A 237 11.10 -2.20 8.98
C ALA A 237 11.71 -1.54 10.24
N SER A 238 11.55 -2.19 11.40
CA SER A 238 12.14 -1.78 12.67
C SER A 238 13.61 -2.21 12.81
N LEU A 239 14.05 -3.16 11.98
CA LEU A 239 15.43 -3.57 11.81
C LEU A 239 15.66 -4.04 10.37
N TYR A 240 16.72 -3.56 9.72
CA TYR A 240 17.13 -4.02 8.39
C TYR A 240 18.64 -4.24 8.35
N LEU A 241 19.07 -5.49 8.52
CA LEU A 241 20.48 -5.90 8.49
C LEU A 241 20.82 -6.50 7.13
N HIS A 242 21.88 -6.01 6.50
CA HIS A 242 22.35 -6.44 5.20
C HIS A 242 23.80 -6.93 5.26
N GLY A 243 24.13 -7.94 4.48
CA GLY A 243 25.49 -8.44 4.29
C GLY A 243 25.69 -8.96 2.88
N GLN A 244 26.90 -8.80 2.35
CA GLN A 244 27.23 -9.21 1.00
C GLN A 244 28.67 -9.75 0.91
N LYS A 245 28.82 -10.82 0.12
CA LYS A 245 30.09 -11.30 -0.44
C LYS A 245 29.91 -11.70 -1.89
N THR A 246 31.01 -12.03 -2.57
CA THR A 246 30.97 -12.65 -3.90
C THR A 246 30.11 -13.92 -3.89
N GLY A 247 29.04 -13.93 -4.70
CA GLY A 247 28.17 -15.08 -4.87
C GLY A 247 26.98 -15.16 -3.90
N LEU A 248 26.89 -14.30 -2.86
CA LEU A 248 25.82 -14.34 -1.87
C LEU A 248 25.55 -12.98 -1.22
N THR A 249 24.28 -12.59 -1.21
CA THR A 249 23.69 -11.55 -0.37
C THR A 249 22.83 -12.21 0.71
N ARG A 250 22.88 -11.72 1.95
CA ARG A 250 21.89 -12.04 3.00
C ARG A 250 21.30 -10.75 3.56
N THR A 251 19.99 -10.75 3.78
CA THR A 251 19.28 -9.68 4.46
C THR A 251 18.41 -10.28 5.57
N PHE A 252 18.52 -9.74 6.78
CA PHE A 252 17.61 -10.03 7.89
C PHE A 252 16.78 -8.79 8.17
N VAL A 253 15.46 -8.93 8.21
CA VAL A 253 14.52 -7.81 8.41
C VAL A 253 13.57 -8.14 9.55
N VAL A 254 13.30 -7.18 10.43
CA VAL A 254 12.11 -7.20 11.30
C VAL A 254 11.14 -6.14 10.83
N LYS A 255 9.89 -6.51 10.59
CA LYS A 255 8.82 -5.60 10.15
C LYS A 255 7.49 -6.02 10.75
N THR A 256 6.70 -5.05 11.21
CA THR A 256 5.30 -5.27 11.60
C THR A 256 4.46 -5.42 10.34
N ILE A 257 3.72 -6.53 10.22
CA ILE A 257 2.84 -6.85 9.10
C ILE A 257 1.54 -7.38 9.70
N ASP A 258 0.40 -6.82 9.29
CA ASP A 258 -0.93 -7.18 9.80
C ASP A 258 -0.99 -7.39 11.33
N GLY A 259 -0.60 -6.34 12.06
CA GLY A 259 -0.64 -6.29 13.54
C GLY A 259 0.41 -7.10 14.30
N ALA A 260 1.24 -7.91 13.64
CA ALA A 260 2.28 -8.72 14.28
C ALA A 260 3.68 -8.46 13.70
N ASP A 261 4.71 -8.63 14.51
CA ASP A 261 6.10 -8.51 14.05
C ASP A 261 6.59 -9.83 13.43
N TYR A 262 7.27 -9.73 12.29
CA TYR A 262 7.88 -10.88 11.60
C TYR A 262 9.38 -10.65 11.40
N ALA A 263 10.18 -11.67 11.73
CA ALA A 263 11.57 -11.78 11.31
C ALA A 263 11.65 -12.52 9.98
N LEU A 264 12.36 -11.92 9.01
CA LEU A 264 12.42 -12.36 7.62
C LEU A 264 13.88 -12.53 7.18
N LYS A 265 14.27 -13.75 6.81
CA LYS A 265 15.65 -14.13 6.49
C LYS A 265 15.82 -14.38 4.99
N PHE A 266 16.11 -13.32 4.23
CA PHE A 266 16.31 -13.41 2.78
C PHE A 266 17.74 -13.86 2.45
N ASN A 267 17.86 -15.02 1.80
CA ASN A 267 19.12 -15.55 1.30
C ASN A 267 19.09 -15.52 -0.23
N GLN A 268 19.97 -14.73 -0.85
CA GLN A 268 19.97 -14.45 -2.28
C GLN A 268 21.37 -14.73 -2.85
N PRO A 269 21.60 -15.92 -3.47
CA PRO A 269 22.75 -16.16 -4.31
C PRO A 269 22.86 -15.11 -5.43
N GLN A 270 24.06 -14.89 -5.96
CA GLN A 270 24.29 -13.94 -7.07
C GLN A 270 24.47 -14.72 -8.38
N ARG A 271 23.35 -15.09 -9.00
CA ARG A 271 23.21 -15.91 -10.23
C ARG A 271 22.08 -15.34 -11.11
N GLU A 272 21.76 -16.03 -12.19
CA GLU A 272 20.72 -15.66 -13.17
C GLU A 272 19.34 -15.37 -12.53
N ALA A 273 18.90 -16.15 -11.53
CA ALA A 273 17.60 -15.98 -10.89
C ALA A 273 17.47 -14.73 -9.98
N SER A 274 18.52 -13.92 -9.83
CA SER A 274 18.56 -12.81 -8.86
C SER A 274 17.56 -11.69 -9.14
N GLU A 275 17.28 -11.42 -10.42
CA GLU A 275 16.49 -10.27 -10.87
C GLU A 275 15.00 -10.42 -10.53
N GLY A 276 14.46 -11.63 -10.68
CA GLY A 276 13.08 -11.95 -10.28
C GLY A 276 12.89 -12.25 -8.79
N PHE A 277 13.96 -12.41 -8.00
CA PHE A 277 13.82 -12.87 -6.61
C PHE A 277 13.23 -11.82 -5.66
N LEU A 278 13.96 -10.71 -5.42
CA LEU A 278 13.62 -9.79 -4.33
C LEU A 278 12.25 -9.11 -4.49
N PRO A 279 11.86 -8.55 -5.66
CA PRO A 279 10.58 -7.84 -5.77
C PRO A 279 9.39 -8.75 -5.52
N LEU A 280 9.45 -9.98 -6.03
CA LEU A 280 8.39 -10.98 -5.88
C LEU A 280 8.39 -11.57 -4.46
N ALA A 281 9.56 -11.76 -3.85
CA ALA A 281 9.65 -12.17 -2.44
C ALA A 281 9.11 -11.07 -1.49
N PHE A 282 9.43 -9.80 -1.75
CA PHE A 282 8.94 -8.65 -0.98
C PHE A 282 7.42 -8.46 -1.11
N ALA A 283 6.86 -8.55 -2.32
CA ALA A 283 5.41 -8.46 -2.51
C ALA A 283 4.67 -9.64 -1.82
N SER A 284 5.24 -10.85 -1.85
CA SER A 284 4.70 -11.99 -1.11
C SER A 284 4.73 -11.79 0.40
N VAL A 285 5.85 -11.39 1.04
CA VAL A 285 5.85 -11.18 2.51
C VAL A 285 4.98 -10.00 2.95
N ASN A 286 4.88 -8.93 2.16
CA ASN A 286 3.94 -7.83 2.44
C ASN A 286 2.45 -8.20 2.16
N SER A 287 2.19 -9.41 1.66
CA SER A 287 0.83 -9.96 1.54
C SER A 287 0.41 -10.83 2.73
N ILE A 288 1.28 -11.00 3.74
CA ILE A 288 1.00 -11.77 4.95
C ILE A 288 -0.26 -11.22 5.66
N VAL A 289 -1.12 -12.14 6.07
CA VAL A 289 -2.25 -11.92 6.98
C VAL A 289 -1.97 -12.76 8.23
N THR A 290 -2.04 -12.15 9.41
CA THR A 290 -1.84 -12.82 10.69
C THR A 290 -3.07 -13.66 11.02
N ILE A 291 -2.89 -14.93 11.41
CA ILE A 291 -3.98 -15.82 11.84
C ILE A 291 -3.67 -16.39 13.24
N GLY A 292 -4.62 -17.08 13.88
CA GLY A 292 -4.40 -17.72 15.19
C GLY A 292 -3.61 -19.03 15.10
N GLU A 293 -3.59 -19.78 16.21
CA GLU A 293 -2.95 -21.10 16.37
C GLU A 293 -3.94 -22.13 16.91
#